data_AF-A0A9Q3P754-F1
#
_entry.id   AF-A0A9Q3P754-F1
#
_cell.length_a   1.000
_cell.length_b   1.000
_cell.length_c   1.000
_cell.angle_alpha   90.00
_cell.angle_beta   90.00
_cell.angle_gamma   90.00
#
_symmetry.space_group_name_H-M   'P 1'
#
loop_
_entity.id
_entity.type
_entity.pdbx_description
1 polymer ?
#
loop_
_entity_poly.entity_id
_entity_poly.type
_entity_poly.pdbx_seq_one_letter_code
_entity_poly.pdbx_strand_id
1 'polypeptide(L)' 'MKEKLIYLLVKYKNAFATDNEPLGAIIGHEVDIILNVEKPYPPLLRPAYPDRPRAREASEVHIKELTDLGVLRKVGHN' A
#
# COMPACT_ATOMS: atom_id res chain seq x y z
N MET A 1 12.82 17.88 29.77
CA MET A 1 11.80 17.85 28.69
C MET A 1 12.14 16.82 27.60
N LYS A 2 13.35 16.85 27.01
CA LYS A 2 13.82 15.84 26.04
C LYS A 2 13.77 14.38 26.53
N GLU A 3 14.19 14.12 27.77
CA GLU A 3 14.19 12.77 28.35
C GLU A 3 12.79 12.14 28.40
N LYS A 4 11.77 12.94 28.72
CA LYS A 4 10.38 12.50 28.77
C LYS A 4 9.85 12.16 27.37
N LEU A 5 10.26 12.92 26.34
CA LEU A 5 9.93 12.63 24.95
C LEU A 5 10.59 11.33 24.48
N ILE A 6 11.89 11.17 24.74
CA ILE A 6 12.62 9.94 24.38
C ILE A 6 11.99 8.72 25.07
N TYR A 7 11.66 8.84 26.35
CA TYR A 7 10.95 7.79 27.09
C TYR A 7 9.63 7.40 26.42
N LEU A 8 8.82 8.37 25.99
CA LEU A 8 7.55 8.11 25.32
C LEU A 8 7.75 7.41 23.96
N LEU A 9 8.70 7.89 23.15
CA LEU A 9 9.00 7.30 21.84
C LEU A 9 9.49 5.86 21.96
N VAL A 10 10.33 5.56 22.95
CA VAL A 10 10.84 4.20 23.20
C VAL A 10 9.73 3.31 23.78
N LYS A 11 8.96 3.82 24.76
CA LYS A 11 7.87 3.06 25.41
C LYS A 11 6.80 2.64 24.42
N TYR A 12 6.43 3.51 23.49
CA TYR A 12 5.38 3.27 22.51
C TYR A 12 5.92 3.07 21.11
N LYS A 13 7.15 2.53 20.95
CA LYS A 13 7.80 2.39 19.65
C LYS A 13 6.92 1.68 18.60
N ASN A 14 6.14 0.68 19.01
CA ASN A 14 5.24 -0.10 18.13
C ASN A 14 3.96 0.67 17.73
N ALA A 15 3.70 1.84 18.32
CA ALA A 15 2.58 2.70 17.94
C ALA A 15 2.93 3.64 16.78
N PHE A 16 4.19 3.66 16.36
CA PHE A 16 4.68 4.49 15.27
C PHE A 16 5.04 3.60 14.08
N ALA A 17 4.64 4.02 12.88
CA ALA A 17 5.08 3.35 11.66
C ALA A 17 6.59 3.59 11.48
N THR A 18 7.34 2.53 11.21
CA THR A 18 8.76 2.59 10.82
C THR A 18 8.93 1.94 9.46
N ASP A 19 10.01 2.27 8.76
CA ASP A 19 10.30 1.74 7.42
C ASP A 19 10.46 0.21 7.38
N ASN A 20 10.63 -0.43 8.55
CA ASN A 20 10.79 -1.88 8.69
C ASN A 20 9.49 -2.63 8.98
N GLU A 21 8.39 -1.91 9.25
CA GLU A 21 7.10 -2.49 9.61
C GLU A 21 6.10 -2.26 8.46
N PRO A 22 5.55 -3.33 7.84
CA PRO A 22 4.64 -3.18 6.72
C PRO A 22 3.38 -2.43 7.14
N LEU A 23 3.01 -1.40 6.38
CA LEU A 23 1.76 -0.68 6.56
C LEU A 23 0.60 -1.64 6.31
N GLY A 24 -0.31 -1.78 7.28
CA GLY A 24 -1.59 -2.46 7.06
C GLY A 24 -1.70 -3.90 7.56
N ALA A 25 -0.76 -4.41 8.37
CA ALA A 25 -0.94 -5.68 9.08
C ALA A 25 -1.93 -5.58 10.28
N ILE A 26 -2.98 -4.76 10.17
CA ILE A 26 -4.05 -4.70 11.17
C ILE A 26 -5.03 -5.83 10.86
N ILE A 27 -4.92 -6.92 11.61
CA ILE A 27 -5.78 -8.09 11.50
C ILE A 27 -7.25 -7.66 11.68
N GLY A 28 -8.14 -8.12 10.79
CA GLY A 28 -9.59 -7.93 10.90
C GLY A 28 -10.19 -6.70 10.22
N HIS A 29 -9.43 -5.96 9.41
CA HIS A 29 -9.92 -4.82 8.62
C HIS A 29 -10.11 -5.14 7.12
N GLU A 30 -10.35 -6.41 6.81
CA GLU A 30 -10.65 -6.86 5.46
C GLU A 30 -12.00 -6.30 5.01
N VAL A 31 -12.07 -5.76 3.79
CA VAL A 31 -13.29 -5.18 3.24
C VAL A 31 -13.78 -6.05 2.09
N ASP A 32 -14.98 -6.61 2.26
CA ASP A 32 -15.69 -7.30 1.19
C ASP A 32 -16.41 -6.28 0.30
N ILE A 33 -15.91 -6.12 -0.92
CA ILE A 33 -16.51 -5.22 -1.92
C ILE A 33 -17.41 -6.04 -2.83
N ILE A 34 -18.73 -5.87 -2.68
CA ILE A 34 -19.75 -6.52 -3.51
C ILE A 34 -20.15 -5.59 -4.66
N LEU A 35 -20.19 -6.13 -5.87
CA LEU A 35 -20.61 -5.38 -7.06
C LEU A 35 -22.14 -5.39 -7.17
N ASN A 36 -22.74 -4.21 -7.34
CA ASN A 36 -24.19 -4.03 -7.50
C ASN A 36 -24.71 -4.31 -8.93
N VAL A 37 -23.89 -4.92 -9.79
CA VAL A 37 -24.22 -5.19 -11.20
C VAL A 37 -24.14 -6.68 -11.47
N GLU A 38 -24.87 -7.19 -12.45
CA GLU A 38 -24.79 -8.59 -12.86
C GLU A 38 -23.82 -8.78 -14.03
N LYS A 39 -23.43 -10.04 -14.29
CA LYS A 39 -22.52 -10.44 -15.39
C LYS A 39 -22.92 -9.82 -16.75
N PRO A 40 -21.97 -9.61 -17.68
CA PRO A 40 -20.61 -10.17 -17.71
C PRO A 40 -19.58 -9.33 -16.94
N TYR A 41 -18.83 -9.99 -16.05
CA TYR A 41 -17.63 -9.42 -15.43
C TYR A 41 -16.38 -9.84 -16.21
N PRO A 42 -15.32 -9.01 -16.20
CA PRO A 42 -15.21 -7.66 -15.62
C PRO A 42 -15.56 -6.55 -16.64
N PRO A 43 -15.75 -5.29 -16.22
CA PRO A 43 -15.71 -4.15 -17.14
C PRO A 43 -14.44 -4.22 -17.99
N LEU A 44 -14.51 -3.83 -19.27
CA LEU A 44 -13.39 -3.88 -20.23
C LEU A 44 -12.08 -3.45 -19.56
N LEU A 45 -11.09 -4.34 -19.57
CA LEU A 45 -9.71 -3.99 -19.23
C LEU A 45 -9.26 -2.91 -20.22
N ARG A 46 -9.15 -1.68 -19.72
CA ARG A 46 -8.61 -0.58 -20.52
C ARG A 46 -7.09 -0.61 -20.43
N PRO A 47 -6.37 -0.44 -21.54
CA PRO A 47 -4.93 -0.28 -21.49
C PRO A 47 -4.59 0.93 -20.61
N ALA A 48 -3.50 0.84 -19.86
CA ALA A 48 -2.97 1.99 -19.15
C ALA A 48 -2.63 3.10 -20.16
N TYR A 49 -2.95 4.34 -19.81
CA TYR A 49 -2.54 5.48 -20.63
C TYR A 49 -1.01 5.58 -20.63
N PRO A 50 -0.39 6.01 -21.75
CA PRO A 50 1.05 6.17 -21.81
C PRO A 50 1.50 7.25 -20.83
N ASP A 51 2.51 6.93 -20.03
CA ASP A 51 3.07 7.85 -19.05
C ASP A 51 4.29 8.59 -19.60
N ARG A 52 4.58 9.78 -19.04
CA ARG A 52 5.80 10.54 -19.41
C ARG A 52 7.01 9.88 -18.75
N PRO A 53 8.21 9.85 -19.38
CA PRO A 53 9.38 9.15 -18.84
C PRO A 53 9.73 9.52 -17.39
N ARG A 54 9.75 10.82 -17.09
CA ARG A 54 10.01 11.33 -15.73
C ARG A 54 8.94 10.93 -14.71
N ALA A 55 7.68 10.88 -15.13
CA ALA A 55 6.58 10.48 -14.26
C ALA A 55 6.60 8.97 -13.98
N ARG A 56 7.02 8.19 -14.98
CA ARG A 56 7.22 6.75 -14.85
C ARG A 56 8.32 6.42 -13.85
N GLU A 57 9.49 7.06 -13.95
CA GLU A 57 10.61 6.85 -13.02
C GLU A 57 10.21 7.12 -11.56
N ALA A 58 9.52 8.23 -11.31
CA ALA A 58 9.03 8.57 -9.97
C ALA A 58 7.98 7.56 -9.47
N SER A 59 7.10 7.09 -10.36
CA SER A 59 6.09 6.10 -10.02
C SER A 59 6.70 4.74 -9.70
N GLU A 60 7.75 4.32 -10.41
CA GLU A 60 8.45 3.06 -10.18
C GLU A 60 9.08 3.00 -8.78
N VAL A 61 9.61 4.12 -8.27
CA VAL A 61 10.12 4.23 -6.89
C VAL A 61 9.01 3.98 -5.87
N HIS A 62 7.89 4.69 -5.97
CA HIS A 62 6.79 4.53 -5.01
C HIS A 62 6.10 3.18 -5.13
N ILE A 63 5.96 2.62 -6.34
CA ILE A 63 5.41 1.27 -6.53
C ILE A 63 6.29 0.24 -5.83
N LYS A 64 7.62 0.38 -5.92
CA LYS A 64 8.55 -0.50 -5.22
C LYS A 64 8.37 -0.40 -3.71
N GLU A 65 8.36 0.81 -3.15
CA GLU A 65 8.14 1.04 -1.72
C GLU A 65 6.83 0.40 -1.22
N LEU A 66 5.73 0.62 -1.95
CA LEU A 66 4.43 0.06 -1.60
C LEU A 66 4.38 -1.48 -1.73
N THR A 67 5.17 -2.05 -2.64
CA THR A 67 5.32 -3.51 -2.77
C THR A 67 6.12 -4.09 -1.60
N ASP A 68 7.23 -3.44 -1.24
CA ASP A 68 8.08 -3.84 -0.11
C ASP A 68 7.32 -3.75 1.22
N LEU A 69 6.43 -2.75 1.36
CA LEU A 69 5.53 -2.58 2.52
C LEU A 69 4.34 -3.55 2.51
N GLY A 70 4.17 -4.40 1.48
CA GLY A 70 3.08 -5.36 1.39
C GLY A 70 1.70 -4.76 1.08
N VAL A 71 1.65 -3.47 0.74
CA VAL A 71 0.41 -2.75 0.37
C VAL A 71 -0.02 -3.13 -1.05
N LEU A 72 0.94 -3.21 -1.97
CA LEU A 72 0.71 -3.69 -3.34
C LEU A 72 1.19 -5.13 -3.49
N ARG A 73 0.44 -5.92 -4.25
CA ARG A 73 0.83 -7.27 -4.67
C ARG A 73 0.52 -7.49 -6.14
N LYS A 74 1.35 -8.28 -6.82
CA LYS A 74 1.08 -8.71 -8.19
C LYS A 74 -0.14 -9.63 -8.22
N VAL A 75 -1.13 -9.33 -9.06
CA VAL A 75 -2.32 -10.15 -9.30
C VAL A 75 -2.47 -10.34 -10.81
N GLY A 76 -2.61 -11.58 -11.27
CA GLY A 76 -2.63 -11.93 -12.71
C GLY A 76 -1.60 -13.00 -13.08
N HIS A 77 -1.73 -13.57 -14.28
CA HIS A 77 -1.01 -14.78 -14.69
C HIS A 77 0.50 -14.60 -14.88
N ASN A 78 1.24 -15.67 -14.55
CA ASN A 78 2.56 -16.00 -15.07
C ASN A 78 2.52 -16.16 -16.59
#